data_AF-A0A534NE34-F1
#
_entry.id   AF-A0A534NE34-F1
#
_cell.length_a   1.000
_cell.length_b   1.000
_cell.length_c   1.000
_cell.angle_alpha   90.00
_cell.angle_beta   90.00
_cell.angle_gamma   90.00
#
_symmetry.space_group_name_H-M   'P 1'
#
loop_
_entity.id
_entity.type
_entity.pdbx_description
1 polymer ?
#
loop_
_entity_poly.entity_id
_entity_poly.type
_entity_poly.pdbx_seq_one_letter_code
_entity_poly.pdbx_strand_id
1 'polypeptide(L)'
;MTGSVITAVVLAVGLDAGTLEKIARGSQAERQAAISALAAAGDAAAVPLLRATLEGNLYAGSEGPVLIDDRGTLRDALTGASAAPREDLEKVVINNRLRRTLERALVVLSLSAPGREERLDALRALQRAPDPDVLPAVESALTKEKDKEVREALITTEAMLALSAPEAARRIAAAQQLRRVPGATGKRLLAQRLAVEGDPAVLAALKEASQSVEASLKRAEMVGLLFSGLSLGSVLLLAALGLAVTFGLMGVINMAHGELLMIGAYATWL
;
A
#
# COMPACT_ATOMS: atom_id res chain seq x y z
N MET A 1 15.62 -23.48 -37.53
CA MET A 1 15.44 -22.02 -37.43
C MET A 1 14.01 -21.84 -36.98
N THR A 2 13.64 -21.38 -35.78
CA THR A 2 14.18 -20.43 -34.80
C THR A 2 13.40 -20.75 -33.50
N GLY A 3 14.03 -21.08 -32.38
CA GLY A 3 14.71 -20.13 -31.50
C GLY A 3 13.91 -20.03 -30.19
N SER A 4 14.22 -20.90 -29.23
CA SER A 4 13.71 -20.85 -27.86
C SER A 4 14.02 -19.50 -27.22
N VAL A 5 12.99 -18.80 -26.74
CA VAL A 5 13.16 -17.73 -25.77
C VAL A 5 13.09 -18.36 -24.38
N ILE A 6 14.22 -18.92 -23.94
CA ILE A 6 14.44 -19.13 -22.51
C ILE A 6 14.84 -17.75 -21.99
N THR A 7 13.90 -17.07 -21.34
CA THR A 7 14.20 -15.91 -20.52
C THR A 7 15.05 -16.38 -19.36
N ALA A 8 16.37 -16.33 -19.53
CA ALA A 8 17.33 -16.45 -18.45
C ALA A 8 17.05 -15.31 -17.47
N VAL A 9 16.47 -15.66 -16.32
CA VAL A 9 16.34 -14.76 -15.19
C VAL A 9 17.74 -14.35 -14.77
N VAL A 10 17.97 -13.04 -14.83
CA VAL A 10 19.20 -12.36 -14.44
C VAL A 10 19.58 -12.76 -13.01
N LEU A 11 20.83 -13.19 -12.84
CA LEU A 11 21.49 -13.44 -11.56
C LEU A 11 21.31 -12.25 -10.60
N ALA A 12 20.44 -12.40 -9.61
CA ALA A 12 20.47 -11.57 -8.42
C ALA A 12 21.56 -12.10 -7.48
N VAL A 13 22.43 -11.21 -7.01
CA VAL A 13 23.70 -11.54 -6.33
C VAL A 13 23.53 -11.85 -4.82
N GLY A 14 22.31 -11.92 -4.27
CA GLY A 14 22.12 -12.03 -2.81
C GLY A 14 21.80 -13.43 -2.27
N LEU A 15 21.02 -14.24 -2.98
CA LEU A 15 20.67 -15.59 -2.54
C LEU A 15 21.72 -16.57 -3.03
N ASP A 16 22.75 -16.79 -2.23
CA ASP A 16 23.76 -17.82 -2.46
C ASP A 16 23.40 -19.13 -1.74
N ALA A 17 24.04 -20.23 -2.18
CA ALA A 17 23.83 -21.55 -1.59
C ALA A 17 24.14 -21.60 -0.09
N GLY A 18 25.13 -20.84 0.40
CA GLY A 18 25.47 -20.78 1.82
C GLY A 18 24.41 -20.07 2.66
N THR A 19 23.80 -19.00 2.13
CA THR A 19 22.66 -18.33 2.77
C THR A 19 21.43 -19.23 2.80
N LEU A 20 21.16 -19.94 1.71
CA LEU A 20 20.07 -20.92 1.64
C LEU A 20 20.24 -22.06 2.66
N GLU A 21 21.45 -22.59 2.79
CA GLU A 21 21.79 -23.61 3.80
C GLU A 21 21.53 -23.12 5.23
N LYS A 22 21.96 -21.90 5.55
CA LYS A 22 21.70 -21.28 6.87
C LYS A 22 20.21 -21.16 7.15
N ILE A 23 19.40 -20.81 6.17
CA ILE A 23 17.94 -20.66 6.32
C ILE A 23 17.25 -22.01 6.51
N ALA A 24 17.64 -23.03 5.73
CA ALA A 24 16.99 -24.33 5.75
C ALA A 24 17.44 -25.21 6.92
N ARG A 25 18.74 -25.22 7.24
CA ARG A 25 19.37 -26.18 8.16
C ARG A 25 20.12 -25.53 9.32
N GLY A 26 20.42 -24.24 9.25
CA GLY A 26 21.14 -23.53 10.31
C GLY A 26 20.36 -23.45 11.62
N SER A 27 21.08 -23.09 12.68
CA SER A 27 20.51 -22.74 13.99
C SER A 27 19.57 -21.54 13.88
N GLN A 28 18.72 -21.35 14.90
CA GLN A 28 17.79 -20.24 14.92
C GLN A 28 18.46 -18.87 14.77
N ALA A 29 19.65 -18.67 15.35
CA ALA A 29 20.41 -17.44 15.23
C ALA A 29 20.93 -17.22 13.80
N GLU A 30 21.43 -18.27 13.15
CA GLU A 30 21.92 -18.22 11.77
C GLU A 30 20.78 -17.94 10.79
N ARG A 31 19.63 -18.59 10.96
CA ARG A 31 18.43 -18.32 10.15
C ARG A 31 18.01 -16.86 10.27
N GLN A 32 17.92 -16.34 11.49
CA GLN A 32 17.51 -14.96 11.74
C GLN A 32 18.50 -13.97 11.11
N ALA A 33 19.80 -14.20 11.27
CA ALA A 33 20.83 -13.36 10.67
C ALA A 33 20.80 -13.39 9.13
N ALA A 34 20.65 -14.57 8.52
CA ALA A 34 20.56 -14.74 7.07
C ALA A 34 19.36 -13.99 6.48
N ILE A 35 18.18 -14.14 7.07
CA ILE A 35 16.95 -13.46 6.63
C ILE A 35 17.08 -11.94 6.74
N SER A 36 17.63 -11.44 7.86
CA SER A 36 17.85 -10.01 8.05
C SER A 36 18.88 -9.44 7.07
N ALA A 37 19.93 -10.21 6.74
CA ALA A 37 20.92 -9.81 5.75
C ALA A 37 20.32 -9.71 4.33
N LEU A 38 19.49 -10.68 3.93
CA LEU A 38 18.78 -10.64 2.65
C LEU A 38 17.87 -9.42 2.52
N ALA A 39 17.12 -9.11 3.59
CA ALA A 39 16.27 -7.92 3.64
C ALA A 39 17.08 -6.62 3.52
N ALA A 40 18.20 -6.52 4.26
CA ALA A 40 19.08 -5.36 4.23
C ALA A 40 19.78 -5.16 2.86
N ALA A 41 20.11 -6.26 2.18
CA ALA A 41 20.67 -6.24 0.83
C ALA A 41 19.63 -5.83 -0.25
N GLY A 42 18.34 -5.87 0.06
CA GLY A 42 17.28 -5.60 -0.90
C GLY A 42 17.17 -6.67 -1.98
N ASP A 43 17.55 -7.92 -1.68
CA ASP A 43 17.56 -8.98 -2.68
C ASP A 43 16.16 -9.50 -3.00
N ALA A 44 15.60 -9.02 -4.11
CA ALA A 44 14.28 -9.44 -4.59
C ALA A 44 14.21 -10.94 -4.91
N ALA A 45 15.32 -11.60 -5.26
CA ALA A 45 15.32 -13.03 -5.54
C ALA A 45 15.09 -13.89 -4.29
N ALA A 46 15.28 -13.34 -3.09
CA ALA A 46 14.96 -14.03 -1.85
C ALA A 46 13.46 -14.10 -1.55
N VAL A 47 12.62 -13.25 -2.16
CA VAL A 47 11.19 -13.15 -1.83
C VAL A 47 10.44 -14.49 -1.96
N PRO A 48 10.58 -15.27 -3.05
CA PRO A 48 9.91 -16.57 -3.18
C PRO A 48 10.33 -17.55 -2.07
N LEU A 49 11.62 -17.60 -1.74
CA LEU A 49 12.14 -18.44 -0.66
C LEU A 49 11.57 -18.03 0.70
N LEU A 50 11.64 -16.74 1.05
CA LEU A 50 11.16 -16.25 2.36
C LEU A 50 9.65 -16.46 2.50
N ARG A 51 8.89 -16.26 1.42
CA ARG A 51 7.45 -16.53 1.38
C ARG A 51 7.14 -18.01 1.53
N ALA A 52 7.82 -18.88 0.78
CA ALA A 52 7.67 -20.33 0.91
C ALA A 52 8.01 -20.81 2.34
N THR A 53 9.05 -20.24 2.94
CA THR A 53 9.42 -20.52 4.33
C THR A 53 8.31 -20.10 5.31
N LEU A 54 7.75 -18.90 5.11
CA LEU A 54 6.67 -18.36 5.94
C LEU A 54 5.38 -19.19 5.84
N GLU A 55 5.06 -19.65 4.64
CA GLU A 55 3.86 -20.46 4.33
C GLU A 55 4.05 -21.95 4.68
N GLY A 56 5.28 -22.36 5.02
CA GLY A 56 5.61 -23.74 5.34
C GLY A 56 5.69 -24.64 4.10
N ASN A 57 6.02 -24.08 2.94
CA ASN A 57 6.20 -24.78 1.69
C ASN A 57 7.68 -25.03 1.35
N LEU A 58 8.58 -24.79 2.32
CA LEU A 58 10.01 -25.07 2.17
C LEU A 58 10.35 -26.44 2.75
N TYR A 59 11.09 -27.25 2.00
CA TYR A 59 11.50 -28.60 2.35
C TYR A 59 13.01 -28.77 2.20
N ALA A 60 13.63 -29.49 3.13
CA ALA A 60 15.04 -29.81 3.10
C ALA A 60 15.27 -31.19 3.72
N GLY A 61 16.08 -32.04 3.08
CA GLY A 61 16.63 -33.26 3.69
C GLY A 61 17.93 -32.98 4.43
N SER A 62 18.58 -34.01 5.00
CA SER A 62 19.88 -33.83 5.67
C SER A 62 20.97 -33.30 4.74
N GLU A 63 20.92 -33.68 3.45
CA GLU A 63 21.83 -33.22 2.40
C GLU A 63 21.10 -32.94 1.07
N GLY A 64 21.76 -32.20 0.17
CA GLY A 64 21.25 -31.89 -1.17
C GLY A 64 20.33 -30.66 -1.24
N PRO A 65 19.67 -30.43 -2.39
CA PRO A 65 18.96 -29.18 -2.66
C PRO A 65 17.78 -28.94 -1.72
N VAL A 66 17.59 -27.67 -1.36
CA VAL A 66 16.40 -27.19 -0.65
C VAL A 66 15.31 -26.95 -1.69
N LEU A 67 14.12 -27.47 -1.44
CA LEU A 67 13.01 -27.45 -2.40
C LEU A 67 11.84 -26.62 -1.88
N ILE A 68 11.17 -25.93 -2.79
CA ILE A 68 9.92 -25.20 -2.57
C ILE A 68 8.79 -25.99 -3.22
N ASP A 69 7.72 -26.22 -2.48
CA ASP A 69 6.47 -26.73 -3.01
C ASP A 69 5.63 -25.58 -3.60
N ASP A 70 5.48 -25.61 -4.92
CA ASP A 70 4.62 -24.71 -5.68
C ASP A 70 3.39 -25.50 -6.18
N ARG A 71 2.36 -25.55 -5.34
CA ARG A 71 1.06 -26.19 -5.65
C ARG A 71 1.18 -27.66 -6.09
N GLY A 72 2.04 -28.43 -5.44
CA GLY A 72 2.30 -29.83 -5.73
C GLY A 72 3.47 -30.08 -6.69
N THR A 73 4.11 -29.03 -7.21
CA THR A 73 5.35 -29.14 -7.99
C THR A 73 6.53 -28.70 -7.14
N LEU A 74 7.49 -29.60 -6.92
CA LEU A 74 8.72 -29.26 -6.21
C LEU A 74 9.69 -28.55 -7.14
N ARG A 75 10.24 -27.44 -6.67
CA ARG A 75 11.24 -26.63 -7.38
C ARG A 75 12.46 -26.41 -6.51
N ASP A 76 13.64 -26.42 -7.09
CA ASP A 76 14.86 -26.03 -6.40
C ASP A 76 14.80 -24.54 -5.99
N ALA A 77 15.09 -24.25 -4.71
CA ALA A 77 14.92 -22.93 -4.13
C ALA A 77 15.92 -21.88 -4.63
N LEU A 78 17.04 -22.31 -5.23
CA LEU A 78 18.08 -21.42 -5.75
C LEU A 78 17.90 -21.17 -7.26
N THR A 79 17.56 -22.22 -8.00
CA THR A 79 17.52 -22.20 -9.47
C THR A 79 16.10 -22.09 -10.04
N GLY A 80 15.07 -22.43 -9.25
CA GLY A 80 13.67 -22.50 -9.68
C GLY A 80 13.34 -23.68 -10.61
N ALA A 81 14.32 -24.54 -10.89
CA ALA A 81 14.16 -25.72 -11.73
C ALA A 81 13.26 -26.76 -11.06
N SER A 82 12.46 -27.48 -11.86
CA SER A 82 11.65 -28.59 -11.35
C SER A 82 12.54 -29.67 -10.76
N ALA A 83 12.18 -30.17 -9.58
CA ALA A 83 12.92 -31.20 -8.85
C ALA A 83 12.01 -32.41 -8.61
N ALA A 84 12.61 -33.60 -8.68
CA ALA A 84 11.89 -34.83 -8.34
C ALA A 84 11.64 -34.90 -6.82
N PRO A 85 10.50 -35.47 -6.38
CA PRO A 85 10.29 -35.81 -4.98
C PRO A 85 11.40 -36.71 -4.45
N ARG A 86 11.83 -36.48 -3.21
CA ARG A 86 12.77 -37.34 -2.49
C ARG A 86 12.15 -37.76 -1.16
N GLU A 87 12.50 -38.95 -0.68
CA GLU A 87 11.95 -39.52 0.56
C GLU A 87 12.49 -38.84 1.82
N ASP A 88 13.66 -38.22 1.75
CA ASP A 88 14.33 -37.58 2.89
C ASP A 88 13.91 -36.13 3.13
N LEU A 89 12.94 -35.61 2.36
CA LEU A 89 12.50 -34.22 2.46
C LEU A 89 11.64 -34.00 3.71
N GLU A 90 12.15 -33.18 4.63
CA GLU A 90 11.40 -32.70 5.78
C GLU A 90 10.99 -31.25 5.60
N LYS A 91 9.79 -30.92 6.09
CA LYS A 91 9.28 -29.55 6.09
C LYS A 91 10.11 -28.69 7.03
N VAL A 92 10.59 -27.55 6.55
CA VAL A 92 11.32 -26.57 7.37
C VAL A 92 10.33 -25.89 8.32
N VAL A 93 10.35 -26.31 9.59
CA VAL A 93 9.47 -25.75 10.63
C VAL A 93 10.01 -24.40 11.10
N ILE A 94 9.10 -23.45 11.31
CA ILE A 94 9.41 -22.12 11.86
C ILE A 94 8.68 -21.86 13.18
N ASN A 95 9.34 -21.18 14.11
CA ASN A 95 8.73 -20.71 15.34
C ASN A 95 8.20 -19.26 15.21
N ASN A 96 7.51 -18.76 16.23
CA ASN A 96 6.92 -17.41 16.21
C ASN A 96 7.95 -16.28 16.02
N ARG A 97 9.17 -16.46 16.51
CA ARG A 97 10.24 -15.46 16.38
C ARG A 97 10.78 -15.39 14.95
N LEU A 98 10.98 -16.54 14.33
CA LEU A 98 11.41 -16.62 12.94
C LEU A 98 10.31 -16.11 12.00
N ARG A 99 9.04 -16.44 12.29
CA ARG A 99 7.88 -15.91 11.56
C ARG A 99 7.87 -14.38 11.50
N ARG A 100 8.00 -13.71 12.65
CA ARG A 100 8.07 -12.23 12.71
C ARG A 100 9.28 -11.66 11.96
N THR A 101 10.39 -12.40 11.91
CA THR A 101 11.57 -11.98 11.15
C THR A 101 11.31 -12.09 9.65
N LEU A 102 10.68 -13.18 9.19
CA LEU A 102 10.26 -13.37 7.81
C LEU A 102 9.25 -12.31 7.36
N GLU A 103 8.22 -12.06 8.18
CA GLU A 103 7.19 -11.03 7.90
C GLU A 103 7.83 -9.65 7.71
N ARG A 104 8.71 -9.23 8.64
CA ARG A 104 9.47 -7.98 8.51
C ARG A 104 10.35 -7.95 7.27
N ALA A 105 11.11 -9.01 7.02
CA ALA A 105 12.00 -9.09 5.86
C ALA A 105 11.22 -8.97 4.54
N LEU A 106 10.08 -9.66 4.42
CA LEU A 106 9.21 -9.57 3.26
C LEU A 106 8.66 -8.16 3.07
N VAL A 107 8.22 -7.48 4.13
CA VAL A 107 7.77 -6.08 4.04
C VAL A 107 8.91 -5.19 3.54
N VAL A 108 10.12 -5.30 4.11
CA VAL A 108 11.29 -4.50 3.70
C VAL A 108 11.63 -4.72 2.23
N LEU A 109 11.62 -5.96 1.76
CA LEU A 109 11.87 -6.29 0.35
C LEU A 109 10.78 -5.74 -0.56
N SER A 110 9.50 -5.89 -0.19
CA SER A 110 8.37 -5.39 -0.98
C SER A 110 8.31 -3.85 -1.02
N LEU A 111 8.83 -3.13 -0.02
CA LEU A 111 8.99 -1.67 -0.08
C LEU A 111 9.98 -1.21 -1.16
N SER A 112 10.92 -2.08 -1.55
CA SER A 112 11.91 -1.83 -2.61
C SER A 112 11.58 -2.54 -3.92
N ALA A 113 10.38 -3.13 -4.02
CA ALA A 113 9.96 -3.86 -5.21
C ALA A 113 9.92 -2.96 -6.46
N PRO A 114 10.22 -3.49 -7.66
CA PRO A 114 10.15 -2.71 -8.90
C PRO A 114 8.71 -2.28 -9.23
N GLY A 115 7.72 -3.10 -8.89
CA GLY A 115 6.30 -2.84 -9.16
C GLY A 115 5.68 -1.83 -8.19
N ARG A 116 5.02 -0.80 -8.73
CA ARG A 116 4.30 0.23 -7.97
C ARG A 116 3.24 -0.38 -7.04
N GLU A 117 2.40 -1.27 -7.56
CA GLU A 117 1.31 -1.88 -6.77
C GLU A 117 1.84 -2.73 -5.61
N GLU A 118 2.95 -3.45 -5.80
CA GLU A 118 3.56 -4.25 -4.74
C GLU A 118 4.06 -3.37 -3.58
N ARG A 119 4.64 -2.21 -3.89
CA ARG A 119 5.05 -1.22 -2.87
C ARG A 119 3.83 -0.65 -2.13
N LEU A 120 2.75 -0.32 -2.86
CA LEU A 120 1.51 0.17 -2.23
C LEU A 120 0.88 -0.89 -1.32
N ASP A 121 0.86 -2.15 -1.74
CA ASP A 121 0.32 -3.24 -0.94
C ASP A 121 1.14 -3.50 0.33
N ALA A 122 2.47 -3.41 0.26
CA ALA A 122 3.34 -3.47 1.42
C ALA A 122 3.04 -2.34 2.42
N LEU A 123 2.83 -1.12 1.93
CA LEU A 123 2.47 0.05 2.76
C LEU A 123 1.09 -0.10 3.39
N ARG A 124 0.09 -0.59 2.64
CA ARG A 124 -1.26 -0.88 3.16
C ARG A 124 -1.21 -1.97 4.23
N ALA A 125 -0.39 -3.00 4.05
CA ALA A 125 -0.19 -4.05 5.04
C ALA A 125 0.43 -3.47 6.33
N LEU A 126 1.47 -2.65 6.20
CA LEU A 126 2.13 -1.99 7.33
C LEU A 126 1.17 -1.03 8.07
N GLN A 127 0.27 -0.34 7.36
CA GLN A 127 -0.77 0.50 7.97
C GLN A 127 -1.82 -0.28 8.77
N ARG A 128 -2.03 -1.57 8.48
CA ARG A 128 -2.95 -2.44 9.24
C ARG A 128 -2.27 -3.05 10.46
N ALA A 129 -1.00 -3.42 10.33
CA ALA A 129 -0.18 -4.00 11.38
C ALA A 129 1.14 -3.21 11.50
N PRO A 130 1.14 -2.10 12.26
CA PRO A 130 2.32 -1.25 12.41
C PRO A 130 3.46 -1.99 13.09
N ASP A 131 4.66 -1.87 12.52
CA ASP A 131 5.90 -2.41 13.07
C ASP A 131 6.96 -1.31 13.14
N PRO A 132 7.31 -0.81 14.35
CA PRO A 132 8.33 0.22 14.52
C PRO A 132 9.71 -0.16 13.98
N ASP A 133 10.04 -1.46 13.93
CA ASP A 133 11.35 -1.93 13.48
C ASP A 133 11.54 -1.75 11.97
N VAL A 134 10.46 -1.50 11.22
CA VAL A 134 10.48 -1.27 9.77
C VAL A 134 10.71 0.21 9.43
N LEU A 135 10.67 1.12 10.41
CA LEU A 135 10.84 2.57 10.19
C LEU A 135 12.11 2.92 9.38
N PRO A 136 13.30 2.37 9.66
CA PRO A 136 14.50 2.67 8.86
C PRO A 136 14.36 2.26 7.38
N ALA A 137 13.62 1.19 7.10
CA ALA A 137 13.36 0.75 5.74
C ALA A 137 12.36 1.68 5.02
N VAL A 138 11.34 2.18 5.73
CA VAL A 138 10.40 3.19 5.21
C VAL A 138 11.14 4.49 4.88
N GLU A 139 12.00 4.97 5.79
CA GLU A 139 12.83 6.17 5.58
C GLU A 139 13.75 5.99 4.35
N SER A 140 14.42 4.84 4.25
CA SER A 140 15.28 4.50 3.10
C SER A 140 14.49 4.47 1.79
N ALA A 141 13.31 3.84 1.77
CA ALA A 141 12.44 3.79 0.60
C ALA A 141 11.98 5.20 0.18
N LEU A 142 11.65 6.07 1.14
CA LEU A 142 11.22 7.45 0.87
C LEU A 142 12.29 8.28 0.15
N THR A 143 13.57 8.04 0.42
CA THR A 143 14.67 8.75 -0.27
C THR A 143 14.83 8.35 -1.74
N LYS A 144 14.39 7.14 -2.11
CA LYS A 144 14.57 6.56 -3.44
C LYS A 144 13.30 6.60 -4.30
N GLU A 145 12.14 6.76 -3.66
CA GLU A 145 10.85 6.69 -4.34
C GLU A 145 10.62 7.88 -5.29
N LYS A 146 10.09 7.57 -6.47
CA LYS A 146 9.78 8.55 -7.52
C LYS A 146 8.29 8.64 -7.81
N ASP A 147 7.55 7.57 -7.58
CA ASP A 147 6.10 7.57 -7.78
C ASP A 147 5.42 8.43 -6.71
N LYS A 148 4.57 9.35 -7.16
CA LYS A 148 3.91 10.32 -6.27
C LYS A 148 3.02 9.63 -5.24
N GLU A 149 2.22 8.66 -5.66
CA GLU A 149 1.27 7.99 -4.77
C GLU A 149 1.99 7.09 -3.75
N VAL A 150 3.00 6.34 -4.20
CA VAL A 150 3.82 5.54 -3.29
C VAL A 150 4.54 6.44 -2.29
N ARG A 151 5.06 7.59 -2.73
CA ARG A 151 5.72 8.56 -1.85
C ARG A 151 4.77 9.13 -0.81
N GLU A 152 3.55 9.49 -1.18
CA GLU A 152 2.53 9.96 -0.23
C GLU A 152 2.13 8.86 0.78
N ALA A 153 2.02 7.62 0.31
CA ALA A 153 1.77 6.46 1.17
C ALA A 153 2.94 6.17 2.13
N LEU A 154 4.20 6.32 1.68
CA LEU A 154 5.40 6.23 2.51
C LEU A 154 5.40 7.31 3.60
N ILE A 155 5.16 8.58 3.26
CA ILE A 155 5.06 9.69 4.23
C ILE A 155 3.98 9.42 5.27
N THR A 156 2.81 8.94 4.82
CA THR A 156 1.71 8.59 5.73
C THR A 156 2.10 7.48 6.70
N THR A 157 2.84 6.48 6.21
CA THR A 157 3.26 5.31 6.99
C THR A 157 4.38 5.66 7.96
N GLU A 158 5.37 6.45 7.54
CA GLU A 158 6.42 7.02 8.39
C GLU A 158 5.78 7.83 9.54
N ALA A 159 4.85 8.74 9.21
CA ALA A 159 4.17 9.54 10.21
C ALA A 159 3.35 8.68 11.19
N MET A 160 2.68 7.62 10.71
CA MET A 160 1.97 6.68 11.59
C MET A 160 2.90 6.05 12.63
N LEU A 161 4.07 5.57 12.20
CA LEU A 161 5.06 4.97 13.09
C LEU A 161 5.62 6.02 14.08
N ALA A 162 5.90 7.23 13.58
CA ALA A 162 6.44 8.33 14.39
C ALA A 162 5.42 8.93 15.37
N LEU A 163 4.12 8.90 15.10
CA LEU A 163 3.06 9.35 16.02
C LEU A 163 2.99 8.51 17.30
N SER A 164 3.49 7.28 17.26
CA SER A 164 3.56 6.39 18.42
C SER A 164 4.89 6.50 19.20
N ALA A 165 5.83 7.33 18.73
CA ALA A 165 7.13 7.49 19.36
C ALA A 165 7.03 8.18 20.73
N PRO A 166 7.91 7.84 21.70
CA PRO A 166 7.90 8.47 23.01
C PRO A 166 8.30 9.96 22.98
N GLU A 167 9.08 10.39 21.98
CA GLU A 167 9.55 11.77 21.83
C GLU A 167 8.47 12.71 21.26
N ALA A 168 8.14 13.78 21.98
CA ALA A 168 7.20 14.80 21.52
C ALA A 168 7.59 15.43 20.18
N ALA A 169 8.89 15.68 19.96
CA ALA A 169 9.40 16.25 18.72
C ALA A 169 9.09 15.38 17.49
N ARG A 170 9.19 14.05 17.61
CA ARG A 170 8.86 13.11 16.53
C ARG A 170 7.37 13.14 16.20
N ARG A 171 6.51 13.20 17.22
CA ARG A 171 5.05 13.29 17.03
C ARG A 171 4.62 14.60 16.38
N ILE A 172 5.27 15.71 16.74
CA ILE A 172 5.06 17.02 16.09
C ILE A 172 5.48 16.97 14.62
N ALA A 173 6.67 16.43 14.33
CA ALA A 173 7.17 16.28 12.95
C ALA A 173 6.23 15.42 12.10
N ALA A 174 5.73 14.31 12.65
CA ALA A 174 4.77 13.44 12.01
C ALA A 174 3.44 14.15 11.68
N ALA A 175 2.92 14.96 12.62
CA ALA A 175 1.73 15.77 12.38
C ALA A 175 1.95 16.78 11.23
N GLN A 176 3.13 17.40 11.17
CA GLN A 176 3.51 18.31 10.09
C GLN A 176 3.66 17.60 8.73
N GLN A 177 4.20 16.38 8.72
CA GLN A 177 4.28 15.56 7.50
C GLN A 177 2.88 15.25 6.94
N LEU A 178 1.93 14.85 7.80
CA LEU A 178 0.56 14.55 7.37
C LEU A 178 -0.20 15.76 6.80
N ARG A 179 0.18 16.99 7.17
CA ARG A 179 -0.35 18.21 6.52
C ARG A 179 0.05 18.34 5.06
N ARG A 180 1.25 17.88 4.71
CA ARG A 180 1.79 17.95 3.34
C ARG A 180 1.16 16.92 2.41
N VAL A 181 0.62 15.84 2.98
CA VAL A 181 -0.03 14.74 2.26
C VAL A 181 -1.48 14.54 2.78
N PRO A 182 -2.39 15.47 2.49
CA PRO A 182 -3.76 15.41 3.02
C PRO A 182 -4.48 14.16 2.50
N GLY A 183 -4.98 13.34 3.42
CA GLY A 183 -5.66 12.09 3.08
C GLY A 183 -6.54 11.56 4.21
N ALA A 184 -7.48 10.67 3.87
CA ALA A 184 -8.40 10.08 4.84
C ALA A 184 -7.66 9.27 5.92
N THR A 185 -6.64 8.49 5.54
CA THR A 185 -5.78 7.76 6.47
C THR A 185 -5.08 8.71 7.44
N GLY A 186 -4.44 9.77 6.93
CA GLY A 186 -3.79 10.80 7.75
C GLY A 186 -4.77 11.46 8.73
N LYS A 187 -5.97 11.82 8.28
CA LYS A 187 -7.03 12.37 9.15
C LYS A 187 -7.36 11.42 10.31
N ARG A 188 -7.56 10.13 10.00
CA ARG A 188 -7.87 9.11 11.01
C ARG A 188 -6.73 8.95 12.02
N LEU A 189 -5.48 8.92 11.56
CA LEU A 189 -4.30 8.79 12.43
C LEU A 189 -4.16 9.97 13.39
N LEU A 190 -4.35 11.20 12.88
CA LEU A 190 -4.35 12.41 13.69
C LEU A 190 -5.44 12.37 14.76
N ALA A 191 -6.66 11.96 14.40
CA ALA A 191 -7.77 11.83 15.34
C ALA A 191 -7.51 10.78 16.43
N GLN A 192 -6.94 9.63 16.07
CA GLN A 192 -6.56 8.58 17.02
C GLN A 192 -5.51 9.09 18.01
N ARG A 193 -4.47 9.79 17.54
CA ARG A 193 -3.43 10.32 18.44
C ARG A 193 -3.95 11.47 19.32
N LEU A 194 -4.80 12.35 18.79
CA LEU A 194 -5.43 13.44 19.55
C LEU A 194 -6.19 12.95 20.77
N ALA A 195 -6.82 11.78 20.69
CA ALA A 195 -7.61 11.23 21.79
C ALA A 195 -6.78 10.80 23.01
N VAL A 196 -5.47 10.57 22.84
CA VAL A 196 -4.58 9.99 23.88
C VAL A 196 -3.36 10.87 24.17
N GLU A 197 -3.19 12.00 23.50
CA GLU A 197 -2.03 12.88 23.68
C GLU A 197 -2.19 13.79 24.90
N GLY A 198 -1.17 13.81 25.75
CA GLY A 198 -1.12 14.66 26.95
C GLY A 198 -0.23 15.90 26.81
N ASP A 199 0.72 15.89 25.87
CA ASP A 199 1.67 17.01 25.69
C ASP A 199 0.97 18.21 25.01
N PRO A 200 0.96 19.41 25.63
CA PRO A 200 0.30 20.59 25.07
C PRO A 200 0.84 21.04 23.70
N ALA A 201 2.16 20.94 23.49
CA ALA A 201 2.77 21.34 22.23
C ALA A 201 2.42 20.35 21.11
N VAL A 202 2.40 19.05 21.42
CA VAL A 202 1.97 18.02 20.47
C VAL A 202 0.48 18.16 20.15
N LEU A 203 -0.37 18.43 21.16
CA LEU A 203 -1.80 18.69 20.97
C LEU A 203 -2.06 19.85 20.02
N ALA A 204 -1.32 20.96 20.16
CA ALA A 204 -1.43 22.09 19.25
C ALA A 204 -1.10 21.71 17.80
N ALA A 205 0.03 21.01 17.59
CA ALA A 205 0.45 20.55 16.27
C ALA A 205 -0.56 19.58 15.64
N LEU A 206 -1.09 18.64 16.41
CA LEU A 206 -2.09 17.67 15.94
C LEU A 206 -3.41 18.34 15.56
N LYS A 207 -3.88 19.33 16.34
CA LYS A 207 -5.11 20.09 16.04
C LYS A 207 -4.96 20.89 14.76
N GLU A 208 -3.84 21.61 14.60
CA GLU A 208 -3.55 22.37 13.38
C GLU A 208 -3.47 21.43 12.17
N ALA A 209 -2.80 20.29 12.31
CA ALA A 209 -2.72 19.30 11.25
C ALA A 209 -4.09 18.74 10.87
N SER A 210 -4.92 18.40 11.85
CA SER A 210 -6.26 17.88 11.61
C SER A 210 -7.15 18.87 10.86
N GLN A 211 -7.14 20.14 11.27
CA GLN A 211 -7.89 21.21 10.60
C GLN A 211 -7.40 21.43 9.16
N SER A 212 -6.09 21.46 8.94
CA SER A 212 -5.49 21.62 7.61
C SER A 212 -5.83 20.48 6.66
N VAL A 213 -5.75 19.24 7.14
CA VAL A 213 -6.14 18.04 6.36
C VAL A 213 -7.63 18.06 6.06
N GLU A 214 -8.48 18.36 7.05
CA GLU A 214 -9.94 18.44 6.84
C GLU A 214 -10.32 19.51 5.83
N ALA A 215 -9.74 20.71 5.91
CA ALA A 215 -9.99 21.78 4.96
C ALA A 215 -9.57 21.38 3.54
N SER A 216 -8.46 20.64 3.40
CA SER A 216 -7.98 20.16 2.09
C SER A 216 -8.91 19.11 1.50
N LEU A 217 -9.39 18.17 2.31
CA LEU A 217 -10.35 17.15 1.87
C LEU A 217 -11.70 17.79 1.48
N LYS A 218 -12.21 18.75 2.26
CA LYS A 218 -13.44 19.49 1.92
C LYS A 218 -13.32 20.27 0.61
N ARG A 219 -12.16 20.89 0.35
CA ARG A 219 -11.91 21.56 -0.94
C ARG A 219 -11.94 20.57 -2.11
N ALA A 220 -11.31 19.41 -1.95
CA ALA A 220 -11.32 18.37 -2.98
C ALA A 220 -12.73 17.83 -3.24
N GLU A 221 -13.50 17.59 -2.18
CA GLU A 221 -14.91 17.17 -2.26
C GLU A 221 -15.77 18.22 -2.98
N MET A 222 -15.63 19.51 -2.63
CA MET A 222 -16.34 20.60 -3.29
C MET A 222 -16.06 20.65 -4.79
N VAL A 223 -14.80 20.49 -5.21
CA VAL A 223 -14.44 20.43 -6.64
C VAL A 223 -15.11 19.23 -7.32
N GLY A 224 -15.12 18.07 -6.66
CA GLY A 224 -15.83 16.89 -7.14
C GLY A 224 -17.33 17.12 -7.31
N LEU A 225 -17.99 17.70 -6.31
CA LEU A 225 -19.42 18.02 -6.33
C LEU A 225 -19.77 19.01 -7.45
N LEU A 226 -18.94 20.04 -7.66
CA LEU A 226 -19.13 20.99 -8.76
C LEU A 226 -19.03 20.30 -10.12
N PHE A 227 -18.04 19.41 -10.31
CA PHE A 227 -17.89 18.65 -11.55
C PHE A 227 -19.08 17.70 -11.77
N SER A 228 -19.48 16.95 -10.75
CA SER A 228 -20.65 16.07 -10.82
C SER A 228 -21.95 16.85 -11.10
N GLY A 229 -22.13 18.00 -10.46
CA GLY A 229 -23.28 18.88 -10.68
C GLY A 229 -23.30 19.42 -12.11
N LEU A 230 -22.16 19.86 -12.64
CA LEU A 230 -22.05 20.32 -14.03
C LEU A 230 -22.28 19.17 -15.03
N SER A 231 -21.75 17.97 -14.75
CA SER A 231 -21.95 16.80 -15.59
C SER A 231 -23.43 16.40 -15.63
N LEU A 232 -24.09 16.29 -14.47
CA LEU A 232 -25.51 15.93 -14.40
C LEU A 232 -26.37 17.03 -15.03
N GLY A 233 -26.07 18.29 -14.73
CA GLY A 233 -26.76 19.45 -15.29
C GLY A 233 -26.66 19.52 -16.81
N SER A 234 -25.50 19.20 -17.40
CA SER A 234 -25.33 19.20 -18.86
C SER A 234 -26.13 18.09 -19.54
N VAL A 235 -26.22 16.89 -18.95
CA VAL A 235 -27.07 15.81 -19.44
C VAL A 235 -28.55 16.22 -19.40
N LEU A 236 -29.00 16.80 -18.29
CA LEU A 236 -30.37 17.30 -18.14
C LEU A 236 -30.68 18.44 -19.13
N LEU A 237 -29.73 19.35 -19.35
CA LEU A 237 -29.85 20.43 -20.32
C LEU A 237 -30.00 19.89 -21.75
N LEU A 238 -29.18 18.90 -22.14
CA LEU A 238 -29.28 18.26 -23.45
C LEU A 238 -30.62 17.54 -23.64
N ALA A 239 -31.08 16.81 -22.60
CA ALA A 239 -32.37 16.14 -22.63
C ALA A 239 -33.53 17.14 -22.76
N ALA A 240 -33.50 18.23 -21.97
CA ALA A 240 -34.48 19.29 -22.03
C ALA A 240 -34.49 20.01 -23.38
N LEU A 241 -33.31 20.28 -23.96
CA LEU A 241 -33.18 20.88 -25.29
C LEU A 241 -33.77 19.95 -26.38
N GLY A 242 -33.48 18.65 -26.32
CA GLY A 242 -34.04 17.66 -27.23
C GLY A 242 -35.57 17.61 -27.17
N LEU A 243 -36.14 17.62 -25.97
CA LEU A 243 -37.58 17.65 -25.76
C LEU A 243 -38.22 18.97 -26.22
N ALA A 244 -37.53 20.09 -26.00
CA ALA A 244 -37.98 21.40 -26.46
C ALA A 244 -38.06 21.46 -27.99
N VAL A 245 -37.09 20.89 -28.69
CA VAL A 245 -37.10 20.83 -30.17
C VAL A 245 -38.24 19.94 -30.69
N THR A 246 -38.46 18.76 -30.10
CA THR A 246 -39.52 17.84 -30.57
C THR A 246 -40.92 18.43 -30.34
N PHE A 247 -41.18 19.04 -29.18
CA PHE A 247 -42.46 19.71 -28.93
C PHE A 247 -42.65 20.98 -29.76
N GLY A 248 -41.57 21.76 -29.96
CA GLY A 248 -41.60 22.94 -30.81
C GLY A 248 -41.97 22.63 -32.26
N LEU A 249 -41.44 21.53 -32.82
CA LEU A 249 -41.75 21.10 -34.19
C LEU A 249 -43.18 20.55 -34.35
N MET A 250 -43.75 19.94 -33.31
CA MET A 250 -45.14 19.44 -33.34
C MET A 250 -46.19 20.55 -33.15
N GLY A 251 -45.78 21.81 -32.94
CA GLY A 251 -46.70 22.92 -32.70
C GLY A 251 -47.43 22.86 -31.36
N VAL A 252 -47.00 21.98 -30.44
CA VAL A 252 -47.54 21.91 -29.08
C VAL A 252 -46.83 22.98 -28.26
N ILE A 253 -47.58 23.99 -27.80
CA ILE A 253 -47.04 25.03 -26.91
C ILE A 253 -46.61 24.33 -25.62
N ASN A 254 -45.32 24.42 -25.31
CA ASN A 254 -44.76 23.79 -24.12
C ASN A 254 -45.38 24.40 -22.84
N MET A 255 -46.27 23.66 -22.19
CA MET A 255 -46.93 24.03 -20.92
C MET A 255 -46.03 23.83 -19.69
N ALA A 256 -44.77 23.42 -19.84
CA ALA A 256 -43.85 23.20 -18.72
C ALA A 256 -43.44 24.49 -17.97
N HIS A 257 -43.78 25.68 -18.48
CA HIS A 257 -43.51 26.96 -17.79
C HIS A 257 -44.58 27.35 -16.76
N GLY A 258 -45.53 26.48 -16.43
CA GLY A 258 -46.54 26.74 -15.39
C GLY A 258 -45.94 27.10 -14.03
N GLU A 259 -44.78 26.53 -13.68
CA GLU A 259 -44.04 26.82 -12.46
C GLU A 259 -43.42 28.24 -12.45
N LEU A 260 -42.97 28.75 -13.60
CA LEU A 260 -42.50 30.14 -13.73
C LEU A 260 -43.66 31.16 -13.71
N LEU A 261 -44.81 30.80 -14.28
CA LEU A 261 -46.04 31.59 -14.16
C LEU A 261 -46.55 31.64 -12.71
N MET A 262 -46.46 30.55 -11.96
CA MET A 262 -46.81 30.52 -10.53
C MET A 262 -45.91 31.43 -9.70
N ILE A 263 -44.60 31.42 -9.94
CA ILE A 263 -43.66 32.35 -9.26
C ILE A 263 -43.98 33.80 -9.63
N GLY A 264 -44.22 34.09 -10.91
CA GLY A 264 -44.59 35.43 -11.38
C GLY A 264 -45.89 35.95 -10.77
N ALA A 265 -46.91 35.10 -10.63
CA ALA A 265 -48.17 35.44 -9.98
C ALA A 265 -48.02 35.73 -8.48
N TYR A 266 -47.10 35.05 -7.79
CA TYR A 266 -46.82 35.31 -6.37
C TYR A 266 -46.01 36.61 -6.19
N ALA A 267 -45.09 36.90 -7.11
CA ALA A 267 -44.26 38.10 -7.08
C ALA A 267 -45.03 39.40 -7.36
N THR A 268 -46.16 39.34 -8.08
CA THR A 268 -47.03 40.51 -8.34
C THR A 268 -48.13 40.72 -7.29
N TRP A 269 -48.38 39.72 -6.44
CA TRP A 269 -49.35 39.83 -5.34
C TRP A 269 -48.77 40.47 -4.07
N LEU A 270 -47.46 40.28 -3.83
CA LEU A 270 -46.69 40.99 -2.80
C LEU A 270 -46.39 42.43 -3.23
#